data_AF-A0AAW7XT32-F1
#
_entry.id   AF-A0AAW7XT32-F1
#
_cell.length_a   1.000
_cell.length_b   1.000
_cell.length_c   1.000
_cell.angle_alpha   90.00
_cell.angle_beta   90.00
_cell.angle_gamma   90.00
#
_symmetry.space_group_name_H-M   'P 1'
#
loop_
_entity.id
_entity.type
_entity.pdbx_description
1 polymer ?
#
loop_
_entity_poly.entity_id
_entity_poly.type
_entity_poly.pdbx_seq_one_letter_code
_entity_poly.pdbx_strand_id
1 'polypeptide(L)'
;MSETIEIRRKRLKIRAWRRGIKEMDLLIGGYADAHLASMNEAELDEFEMLMDEHDQDLLSYATGLKPVPEAIKPMLEKLIADADQASWGVKG
;
A
#
# COMPACT_ATOMS: atom_id res chain seq x y z
N MET A 1 12.51 11.67 -20.49
CA MET A 1 11.21 11.13 -20.95
C MET A 1 10.35 11.01 -19.72
N SER A 2 9.28 11.78 -19.62
CA SER A 2 8.32 11.71 -18.51
C SER A 2 7.70 10.32 -18.53
N GLU A 3 7.80 9.59 -17.42
CA GLU A 3 7.08 8.32 -17.27
C GLU A 3 5.58 8.62 -17.33
N THR A 4 4.83 7.98 -18.25
CA THR A 4 3.37 8.14 -18.30
C THR A 4 2.75 7.55 -17.03
N ILE A 5 1.67 8.16 -16.53
CA ILE A 5 0.90 7.68 -15.37
C ILE A 5 0.59 6.17 -15.46
N GLU A 6 0.28 5.66 -16.66
CA GLU A 6 0.03 4.24 -16.90
C GLU A 6 1.25 3.34 -16.63
N ILE A 7 2.46 3.81 -16.96
CA ILE A 7 3.71 3.08 -16.70
C ILE A 7 3.98 3.08 -15.20
N ARG A 8 3.79 4.24 -14.54
CA ARG A 8 3.92 4.39 -13.08
C ARG A 8 2.99 3.43 -12.33
N ARG A 9 1.71 3.37 -12.73
CA ARG A 9 0.71 2.43 -12.20
C ARG A 9 1.11 0.97 -12.41
N LYS A 10 1.58 0.59 -13.61
CA LYS A 10 2.04 -0.80 -13.85
C LYS A 10 3.22 -1.17 -12.96
N ARG A 11 4.20 -0.28 -12.81
CA ARG A 11 5.36 -0.49 -11.93
C ARG A 11 4.92 -0.67 -10.47
N LEU A 12 4.06 0.21 -9.99
CA LEU A 12 3.51 0.16 -8.64
C LEU A 12 2.72 -1.11 -8.36
N LYS A 13 1.87 -1.54 -9.31
CA LYS A 13 1.13 -2.81 -9.20
C LYS A 13 2.08 -3.98 -9.06
N ILE A 14 3.13 -4.05 -9.88
CA ILE A 14 4.11 -5.13 -9.80
C ILE A 14 4.84 -5.12 -8.45
N ARG A 15 5.18 -3.95 -7.92
CA ARG A 15 5.83 -3.83 -6.60
C ARG A 15 4.88 -4.23 -5.45
N ALA A 16 3.59 -3.90 -5.56
CA ALA A 16 2.56 -4.29 -4.60
C ALA A 16 2.40 -5.82 -4.49
N TRP A 17 2.55 -6.54 -5.59
CA TRP A 17 2.44 -8.02 -5.66
C TRP A 17 3.78 -8.76 -5.54
N ARG A 18 4.86 -8.08 -5.14
CA ARG A 18 6.20 -8.66 -4.98
C ARG A 18 6.77 -8.33 -3.59
N ARG A 19 5.95 -8.50 -2.56
CA ARG A 19 6.36 -8.32 -1.17
C ARG A 19 6.97 -9.60 -0.61
N GLY A 20 7.76 -9.45 0.45
CA GLY A 20 8.48 -10.55 1.09
C GLY A 20 7.58 -11.50 1.88
N ILE A 21 6.36 -11.08 2.24
CA ILE A 21 5.39 -11.88 2.99
C ILE A 21 4.03 -11.87 2.30
N LYS A 22 3.39 -13.05 2.25
CA LYS A 22 2.08 -13.26 1.60
C LYS A 22 1.01 -12.32 2.15
N GLU A 23 1.09 -12.02 3.43
CA GLU A 23 0.18 -11.15 4.13
C GLU A 23 0.17 -9.74 3.55
N MET A 24 1.36 -9.15 3.40
CA MET A 24 1.50 -7.81 2.82
C MET A 24 1.15 -7.79 1.33
N ASP A 25 1.43 -8.89 0.63
CA ASP A 25 1.04 -9.07 -0.77
C ASP A 25 -0.48 -9.01 -0.97
N LEU A 26 -1.25 -9.68 -0.11
CA LEU A 26 -2.72 -9.63 -0.17
C LEU A 26 -3.25 -8.25 0.20
N LEU A 27 -2.66 -7.66 1.24
CA LEU A 27 -3.09 -6.37 1.78
C LEU A 27 -2.83 -5.22 0.78
N ILE A 28 -1.59 -5.07 0.32
CA ILE A 28 -1.21 -4.03 -0.64
C ILE A 28 -1.69 -4.39 -2.04
N GLY A 29 -1.54 -5.65 -2.45
CA GLY A 29 -1.88 -6.11 -3.79
C GLY A 29 -3.38 -6.01 -4.08
N GLY A 30 -4.23 -6.34 -3.10
CA GLY A 30 -5.68 -6.14 -3.19
C GLY A 30 -6.06 -4.67 -3.33
N TYR A 31 -5.50 -3.81 -2.48
CA TYR A 31 -5.70 -2.37 -2.54
C TYR A 31 -5.24 -1.77 -3.88
N ALA A 32 -4.08 -2.21 -4.38
CA ALA A 32 -3.54 -1.80 -5.67
C ALA A 32 -4.41 -2.26 -6.85
N ASP A 33 -5.04 -3.44 -6.77
CA ASP A 33 -5.94 -3.89 -7.84
C ASP A 33 -7.22 -3.05 -7.91
N ALA A 34 -7.77 -2.68 -6.75
CA ALA A 34 -9.00 -1.92 -6.63
C ALA A 34 -8.84 -0.42 -6.93
N HIS A 35 -7.77 0.21 -6.42
CA HIS A 35 -7.67 1.68 -6.39
C HIS A 35 -6.65 2.27 -7.37
N LEU A 36 -5.57 1.55 -7.69
CA LEU A 36 -4.44 2.10 -8.46
C LEU A 36 -4.81 2.56 -9.87
N ALA A 37 -5.85 1.99 -10.47
CA ALA A 37 -6.35 2.39 -11.79
C ALA A 37 -7.02 3.78 -11.77
N SER A 38 -7.56 4.20 -10.62
CA SER A 38 -8.30 5.45 -10.44
C SER A 38 -7.49 6.54 -9.73
N MET A 39 -6.37 6.18 -9.09
CA MET A 39 -5.49 7.13 -8.39
C MET A 39 -4.96 8.24 -9.30
N ASN A 40 -5.01 9.47 -8.81
CA ASN A 40 -4.38 10.62 -9.46
C ASN A 40 -2.86 10.67 -9.15
N GLU A 41 -2.14 11.63 -9.73
CA GLU A 41 -0.69 11.75 -9.55
C GLU A 41 -0.25 11.94 -8.09
N ALA A 42 -1.03 12.65 -7.28
CA ALA A 42 -0.72 12.86 -5.87
C ALA A 42 -0.91 11.57 -5.07
N GLU A 43 -2.00 10.82 -5.31
CA GLU A 43 -2.22 9.54 -4.65
C GLU A 43 -1.20 8.48 -5.08
N LEU A 44 -0.73 8.52 -6.32
CA LEU A 44 0.37 7.67 -6.78
C LEU A 44 1.68 8.01 -6.06
N ASP A 45 1.90 9.28 -5.72
CA ASP A 45 3.07 9.70 -4.95
C ASP A 45 3.00 9.18 -3.51
N GLU A 46 1.86 9.34 -2.85
CA GLU A 46 1.61 8.77 -1.51
C GLU A 46 1.77 7.24 -1.51
N PHE A 47 1.25 6.57 -2.55
CA PHE A 47 1.38 5.12 -2.68
C PHE A 47 2.82 4.71 -2.90
N GLU A 48 3.60 5.49 -3.65
CA GLU A 48 5.03 5.25 -3.81
C GLU A 48 5.83 5.39 -2.52
N MET A 49 5.51 6.38 -1.70
CA MET A 49 6.14 6.54 -0.38
C MET A 49 5.85 5.32 0.50
N LEU A 50 4.59 4.87 0.54
CA LEU A 50 4.24 3.62 1.22
C LEU A 50 5.04 2.43 0.64
N MET A 51 5.26 2.43 -0.67
CA MET A 51 5.98 1.35 -1.34
C MET A 51 7.48 1.31 -1.08
N ASP A 52 8.06 2.41 -0.60
CA ASP A 52 9.47 2.48 -0.21
C ASP A 52 9.75 1.81 1.15
N GLU A 53 8.71 1.67 1.99
CA GLU A 53 8.83 1.02 3.29
C GLU A 53 8.98 -0.51 3.19
N HIS A 54 9.74 -1.06 4.14
CA HIS A 54 9.96 -2.48 4.29
C HIS A 54 8.71 -3.21 4.81
N ASP A 55 8.49 -4.44 4.35
CA ASP A 55 7.31 -5.23 4.69
C ASP A 55 7.15 -5.46 6.21
N GLN A 56 8.26 -5.63 6.93
CA GLN A 56 8.25 -5.81 8.38
C GLN A 56 7.80 -4.54 9.13
N ASP A 57 8.21 -3.38 8.64
CA ASP A 57 7.81 -2.09 9.21
C ASP A 57 6.35 -1.80 8.90
N LEU A 58 5.92 -2.00 7.65
CA LEU A 58 4.51 -1.88 7.25
C LEU A 58 3.60 -2.79 8.09
N LEU A 59 3.99 -4.04 8.32
CA LEU A 59 3.27 -4.95 9.19
C LEU A 59 3.24 -4.45 10.64
N SER A 60 4.37 -3.95 11.16
CA SER A 60 4.45 -3.40 12.51
C SER A 60 3.57 -2.15 12.68
N TYR A 61 3.48 -1.30 11.68
CA TYR A 61 2.59 -0.14 11.67
C TYR A 61 1.12 -0.55 11.60
N ALA A 62 0.78 -1.49 10.71
CA ALA A 62 -0.58 -1.97 10.54
C ALA A 62 -1.11 -2.73 11.77
N THR A 63 -0.24 -3.41 12.50
CA THR A 63 -0.58 -4.12 13.75
C THR A 63 -0.47 -3.23 15.00
N GLY A 64 -0.06 -1.97 14.85
CA GLY A 64 0.13 -1.05 15.97
C GLY A 64 1.34 -1.36 16.86
N LEU A 65 2.24 -2.26 16.45
CA LEU A 65 3.49 -2.56 17.14
C LEU A 65 4.51 -1.42 17.07
N LYS A 66 4.42 -0.57 16.03
CA LYS A 66 5.25 0.63 15.86
C LYS A 66 4.40 1.86 15.52
N PRO A 67 4.84 3.06 15.90
CA PRO A 67 4.19 4.30 15.47
C PRO A 67 4.36 4.49 13.96
N VAL A 68 3.26 4.85 13.29
CA VAL A 68 3.24 5.10 11.84
C VAL A 68 3.88 6.46 11.53
N PRO A 69 4.87 6.54 10.62
CA PRO A 69 5.41 7.81 10.13
C PRO A 69 4.32 8.70 9.50
N GLU A 70 4.33 9.99 9.81
CA GLU A 70 3.30 10.94 9.32
C GLU A 70 3.20 10.99 7.80
N ALA A 71 4.31 10.76 7.08
CA ALA A 71 4.36 10.77 5.63
C ALA A 71 3.54 9.66 4.97
N ILE A 72 3.51 8.45 5.55
CA ILE A 72 2.80 7.29 4.99
C ILE A 72 1.46 7.03 5.67
N LYS A 73 1.26 7.64 6.85
CA LYS A 73 0.06 7.48 7.67
C LYS A 73 -1.25 7.59 6.88
N PRO A 74 -1.52 8.65 6.08
CA PRO A 74 -2.80 8.76 5.38
C PRO A 74 -3.04 7.60 4.40
N MET A 75 -1.99 7.15 3.69
CA MET A 75 -2.10 6.03 2.75
C MET A 75 -2.25 4.69 3.47
N LEU A 76 -1.52 4.48 4.57
CA LEU A 76 -1.64 3.27 5.37
C LEU A 76 -3.03 3.15 6.01
N GLU A 77 -3.60 4.25 6.53
CA GLU A 77 -4.95 4.28 7.09
C GLU A 77 -6.01 3.92 6.02
N LYS A 78 -5.88 4.45 4.79
CA LYS A 78 -6.75 4.07 3.66
C LYS A 78 -6.66 2.57 3.36
N LEU A 79 -5.46 2.02 3.35
CA LEU A 79 -5.21 0.62 3.06
C LEU A 79 -5.76 -0.30 4.17
N ILE A 80 -5.59 0.06 5.44
CA ILE A 80 -6.16 -0.69 6.57
C ILE A 80 -7.70 -0.63 6.54
N ALA A 81 -8.28 0.53 6.26
CA ALA A 81 -9.73 0.70 6.16
C ALA A 81 -10.34 -0.12 5.02
N ASP A 82 -9.65 -0.25 3.88
CA ASP A 82 -10.06 -1.12 2.77
C ASP A 82 -9.93 -2.61 3.15
N ALA A 83 -8.86 -2.96 3.86
CA ALA A 83 -8.58 -4.32 4.30
C ALA A 83 -9.57 -4.85 5.36
N ASP A 84 -10.06 -3.97 6.24
CA ASP A 84 -11.12 -4.29 7.21
C ASP A 84 -12.40 -4.76 6.49
N GLN A 85 -12.75 -4.11 5.38
CA GLN A 85 -13.86 -4.57 4.52
C GLN A 85 -13.53 -5.90 3.83
N ALA A 86 -12.26 -6.12 3.50
CA ALA A 86 -11.75 -7.33 2.88
C ALA A 86 -11.39 -8.45 3.89
N SER A 87 -12.05 -8.55 5.05
CA SER A 87 -11.84 -9.66 6.01
C SER A 87 -10.36 -9.98 6.29
N TRP A 88 -9.50 -8.97 6.29
CA TRP A 88 -8.12 -9.08 6.72
C TRP A 88 -8.12 -9.33 8.22
N GLY A 89 -7.64 -10.50 8.66
CA GLY A 89 -7.80 -11.02 10.03
C GLY A 89 -7.04 -10.28 11.14
N VAL A 90 -6.76 -8.99 11.00
CA VAL A 90 -6.16 -8.16 12.05
C VAL A 90 -7.28 -7.62 12.93
N LYS A 91 -7.84 -8.52 13.75
CA LYS A 91 -8.49 -8.10 14.99
C LYS A 91 -7.38 -7.72 15.97
N GLY A 92 -7.40 -6.47 16.42
CA GLY A 92 -6.69 -6.05 17.63
C GLY A 92 -7.16 -6.83 18.85
#